data_AF-A0A1G3CWD4-F1
#
_entry.id   AF-A0A1G3CWD4-F1
#
_cell.length_a   1.000
_cell.length_b   1.000
_cell.length_c   1.000
_cell.angle_alpha   90.00
_cell.angle_beta   90.00
_cell.angle_gamma   90.00
#
_symmetry.space_group_name_H-M   'P 1'
#
loop_
_entity.id
_entity.type
_entity.pdbx_description
1 polymer ?
#
loop_
_entity_poly.entity_id
_entity_poly.type
_entity_poly.pdbx_seq_one_letter_code
_entity_poly.pdbx_strand_id
1 'polypeptide(L)'
;MAKFVKGDVVVVPFPFSNLTQSQRRPALVIATLEGDDLILCQITSKTIKDNYSISLDDRDFETGSLKQPSNLRPNRLFTADNHIILYRIGNLNKVKI
;
A
#
# COMPACT_ATOMS: atom_id res chain seq x y z
N MET A 1 -6.66 15.05 -11.67
CA MET A 1 -6.77 13.87 -10.77
C MET A 1 -5.71 13.98 -9.69
N ALA A 2 -5.95 13.38 -8.52
CA ALA A 2 -4.97 13.40 -7.43
C ALA A 2 -3.72 12.62 -7.87
N LYS A 3 -2.55 13.23 -7.73
CA LYS A 3 -1.28 12.58 -8.04
C LYS A 3 -0.80 11.83 -6.81
N PHE A 4 -0.74 10.51 -6.89
CA PHE A 4 -0.15 9.68 -5.83
C PHE A 4 1.36 9.66 -5.98
N VAL A 5 2.08 9.73 -4.87
CA VAL A 5 3.54 9.80 -4.85
C VAL A 5 4.14 8.77 -3.91
N LYS A 6 5.44 8.48 -4.07
CA LYS A 6 6.18 7.59 -3.17
C LYS A 6 5.90 7.96 -1.71
N GLY A 7 5.57 6.97 -0.89
CA GLY A 7 5.24 7.15 0.53
C GLY A 7 3.74 7.22 0.82
N ASP A 8 2.90 7.48 -0.19
CA ASP A 8 1.46 7.49 0.00
C ASP A 8 0.95 6.08 0.30
N VAL A 9 0.10 5.98 1.31
CA VAL A 9 -0.68 4.77 1.59
C VAL A 9 -2.05 4.96 0.96
N VAL A 10 -2.38 4.10 0.01
CA VAL A 10 -3.58 4.17 -0.83
C VAL A 10 -4.43 2.92 -0.65
N VAL A 11 -5.72 3.01 -0.93
CA VAL A 11 -6.63 1.87 -0.93
C VAL A 11 -6.98 1.50 -2.36
N VAL A 12 -6.74 0.22 -2.70
CA VAL A 12 -7.04 -0.36 -4.01
C VAL A 12 -8.01 -1.54 -3.88
N PRO A 13 -8.82 -1.84 -4.91
CA PRO A 13 -9.55 -3.08 -5.00
C PRO A 13 -8.55 -4.20 -5.35
N PHE A 14 -8.22 -5.05 -4.38
CA PHE A 14 -7.32 -6.16 -4.59
C PHE A 14 -8.13 -7.46 -4.76
N PRO A 15 -8.02 -8.16 -5.90
CA PRO A 15 -8.78 -9.38 -6.12
C PRO A 15 -8.30 -10.50 -5.19
N PHE A 16 -9.22 -11.38 -4.81
CA PHE A 16 -8.82 -12.67 -4.26
C PHE A 16 -8.15 -13.54 -5.33
N SER A 17 -7.39 -14.54 -4.91
CA SER A 17 -6.69 -15.46 -5.83
C SER A 17 -7.63 -16.21 -6.78
N ASN A 18 -8.90 -16.38 -6.41
CA ASN A 18 -9.94 -16.99 -7.25
C ASN A 18 -10.70 -15.97 -8.12
N LEU A 19 -10.32 -14.69 -8.08
CA LEU A 19 -10.88 -13.58 -8.86
C LEU A 19 -12.40 -13.34 -8.71
N THR A 20 -13.08 -14.03 -7.79
CA THR A 20 -14.54 -13.93 -7.66
C THR A 20 -15.00 -12.67 -6.95
N GLN A 21 -14.14 -12.10 -6.10
CA GLN A 21 -14.41 -10.88 -5.34
C GLN A 21 -13.12 -10.06 -5.18
N SER A 22 -13.26 -8.75 -4.97
CA SER A 22 -12.17 -7.88 -4.58
C SER A 22 -12.38 -7.35 -3.17
N GLN A 23 -11.29 -7.26 -2.41
CA GLN A 23 -11.28 -6.59 -1.11
C GLN A 23 -10.55 -5.26 -1.22
N ARG A 24 -11.05 -4.25 -0.52
CA ARG A 24 -10.34 -2.98 -0.35
C ARG A 24 -9.12 -3.24 0.53
N ARG A 25 -7.93 -3.12 -0.05
CA ARG A 25 -6.67 -3.33 0.68
C ARG A 25 -5.80 -2.08 0.62
N PRO A 26 -5.17 -1.70 1.75
CA PRO A 26 -4.14 -0.69 1.72
C PRO A 26 -2.92 -1.20 0.96
N ALA A 27 -2.25 -0.30 0.27
CA ALA A 27 -0.97 -0.52 -0.40
C ALA A 27 -0.12 0.74 -0.29
N LEU A 28 1.20 0.58 -0.22
CA LEU A 28 2.16 1.69 -0.21
C LEU A 28 2.61 1.98 -1.64
N VAL A 29 2.58 3.23 -2.06
CA VAL A 29 3.18 3.68 -3.31
C VAL A 29 4.69 3.71 -3.14
N ILE A 30 5.39 2.89 -3.92
CA ILE A 30 6.86 2.79 -3.93
C ILE A 30 7.46 3.70 -5.00
N ALA A 31 6.83 3.74 -6.18
CA ALA A 31 7.30 4.57 -7.29
C ALA A 31 6.14 4.94 -8.22
N THR A 32 6.25 6.11 -8.83
CA THR A 32 5.43 6.52 -9.98
C THR A 32 6.21 6.19 -11.25
N LEU A 33 5.57 5.54 -12.22
CA LEU A 33 6.16 5.26 -13.53
C LEU A 33 5.77 6.36 -14.52
N GLU A 34 6.37 6.35 -15.70
CA GLU A 34 5.89 7.19 -16.80
C GLU A 34 4.49 6.74 -17.22
N GLY A 35 3.59 7.70 -17.44
CA GLY A 35 2.17 7.42 -17.68
C GLY A 35 1.36 7.38 -16.39
N ASP A 36 0.39 6.47 -16.33
CA ASP A 36 -0.57 6.37 -15.22
C ASP A 36 -0.26 5.25 -14.22
N ASP A 37 0.79 4.47 -14.44
CA ASP A 37 1.14 3.31 -13.62
C ASP A 37 1.94 3.66 -12.35
N LEU A 38 1.68 2.88 -11.30
CA LEU A 38 2.33 2.96 -9.99
C LEU A 38 2.88 1.60 -9.59
N ILE A 39 4.08 1.58 -9.01
CA ILE A 39 4.58 0.40 -8.29
C ILE A 39 4.07 0.47 -6.85
N LEU A 40 3.27 -0.52 -6.46
CA LEU A 40 2.66 -0.64 -5.15
C LEU A 40 3.25 -1.81 -4.36
N CYS A 41 3.36 -1.63 -3.05
CA CYS A 41 3.75 -2.65 -2.09
C CYS A 41 2.56 -3.04 -1.23
N GLN A 42 2.30 -4.34 -1.10
CA GLN A 42 1.17 -4.84 -0.34
C GLN A 42 1.31 -4.52 1.16
N ILE A 43 0.21 -4.05 1.77
CA ILE A 43 0.06 -3.97 3.22
C ILE A 43 -0.92 -5.03 3.70
N THR A 44 -0.58 -5.72 4.79
CA THR A 44 -1.45 -6.74 5.40
C THR A 44 -1.41 -6.67 6.91
N SER A 45 -2.58 -6.78 7.54
CA SER A 45 -2.68 -6.90 9.00
C SER A 45 -2.53 -8.33 9.51
N LYS A 46 -2.45 -9.32 8.61
CA LYS A 46 -2.15 -10.68 9.03
C LYS A 46 -0.74 -10.72 9.59
N THR A 47 -0.57 -11.33 10.76
CA THR A 47 0.74 -11.60 11.34
C THR A 47 1.49 -12.55 10.42
N ILE A 48 2.50 -12.03 9.72
CA ILE A 48 3.36 -12.84 8.86
C ILE A 48 4.78 -12.72 9.38
N LYS A 49 5.40 -13.86 9.70
CA LYS A 49 6.76 -13.96 10.22
C LYS A 49 7.73 -14.35 9.11
N ASP A 50 7.73 -13.64 7.99
CA ASP A 50 8.84 -13.77 7.03
C ASP A 50 9.85 -12.65 7.25
N ASN A 51 11.09 -12.89 6.84
CA ASN A 51 12.20 -11.96 7.06
C ASN A 51 12.09 -10.67 6.25
N TYR A 52 11.11 -10.59 5.34
CA TYR A 52 10.86 -9.42 4.51
C TYR A 52 9.77 -8.51 5.10
N SER A 53 9.01 -8.99 6.08
CA SER A 53 7.91 -8.26 6.69
C SER A 53 8.43 -7.08 7.50
N ILE A 54 7.99 -5.87 7.14
CA ILE A 54 8.32 -4.65 7.89
C ILE A 54 7.07 -4.23 8.66
N SER A 55 7.18 -4.20 10.00
CA SER A 55 6.09 -3.75 10.86
C SER A 55 5.72 -2.30 10.57
N LEU A 56 4.42 -2.02 10.63
CA LEU A 56 3.84 -0.72 10.39
C LEU A 56 2.79 -0.41 11.47
N ASP A 57 3.01 0.66 12.21
CA ASP A 57 2.07 1.19 13.20
C ASP A 57 1.84 2.70 13.05
N ASP A 58 1.00 3.29 13.88
CA ASP A 58 0.59 4.70 13.74
C ASP A 58 1.75 5.69 13.83
N ARG A 59 2.86 5.33 14.48
CA ARG A 59 4.05 6.20 14.59
C ARG A 59 4.84 6.26 13.30
N ASP A 60 4.59 5.32 12.39
CA ASP A 60 5.23 5.24 11.09
C ASP A 60 4.55 6.15 10.05
N PHE A 61 3.43 6.78 10.40
CA PHE A 61 2.72 7.72 9.55
C PHE A 61 3.12 9.17 9.85
N GLU A 62 3.43 9.92 8.80
CA GLU A 62 3.51 11.38 8.88
C GLU A 62 2.10 11.98 8.88
N THR A 63 1.18 11.41 8.09
CA THR A 63 -0.23 11.78 8.07
C THR A 63 -1.12 10.56 7.90
N GLY A 64 -2.32 10.59 8.49
CA GLY A 64 -3.26 9.47 8.44
C GLY A 64 -2.84 8.28 9.31
N SER A 65 -3.50 7.14 9.13
CA SER A 65 -3.21 5.91 9.87
C SER A 65 -3.85 4.69 9.22
N LEU A 66 -3.54 3.51 9.76
CA LEU A 66 -4.30 2.29 9.51
C LEU A 66 -5.25 2.00 10.65
N LYS A 67 -6.29 1.21 10.38
CA LYS A 67 -7.24 0.79 11.43
C LYS A 67 -6.62 -0.11 12.50
N GLN A 68 -5.52 -0.79 12.16
CA GLN A 68 -4.81 -1.70 13.06
C GLN A 68 -3.36 -1.88 12.60
N PRO A 69 -2.45 -2.27 13.52
CA PRO A 69 -1.07 -2.61 13.18
C PRO A 69 -1.01 -3.58 12.01
N SER A 70 -0.10 -3.30 11.09
CA SER A 70 0.01 -4.02 9.83
C SER A 70 1.47 -4.23 9.44
N ASN A 71 1.69 -4.85 8.29
CA ASN A 71 3.00 -5.15 7.77
C ASN A 71 3.09 -4.76 6.30
N LEU A 72 4.16 -4.07 5.94
CA LEU A 72 4.59 -3.92 4.55
C LEU A 72 5.23 -5.23 4.08
N ARG A 73 5.00 -5.56 2.81
CA ARG A 73 5.45 -6.78 2.17
C ARG A 73 6.30 -6.44 0.94
N PRO A 74 7.57 -6.00 1.09
CA PRO A 74 8.45 -5.67 -0.04
C PRO A 74 8.66 -6.83 -1.01
N ASN A 75 8.46 -8.08 -0.56
CA ASN A 75 8.47 -9.28 -1.40
C ASN A 75 7.15 -9.49 -2.19
N ARG A 76 6.18 -8.58 -2.08
CA ARG A 76 4.86 -8.60 -2.73
C ARG A 76 4.57 -7.23 -3.36
N LEU A 77 5.34 -6.92 -4.41
CA LEU A 77 5.13 -5.75 -5.26
C LEU A 77 4.17 -6.08 -6.39
N PHE A 78 3.43 -5.07 -6.85
CA PHE A 78 2.59 -5.15 -8.04
C PHE A 78 2.48 -3.78 -8.70
N THR A 79 2.24 -3.77 -10.01
CA THR A 79 1.97 -2.55 -10.76
C THR A 79 0.47 -2.37 -10.90
N ALA A 80 0.00 -1.13 -10.80
CA ALA A 80 -1.39 -0.78 -10.96
C ALA A 80 -1.54 0.61 -11.58
N ASP A 81 -2.55 0.75 -12.43
CA ASP A 81 -2.97 2.04 -12.96
C ASP A 81 -3.55 2.92 -11.83
N ASN A 82 -3.17 4.19 -11.78
CA ASN A 82 -3.63 5.13 -10.76
C ASN A 82 -5.17 5.27 -10.68
N HIS A 83 -5.89 4.99 -11.78
CA HIS A 83 -7.35 5.05 -11.86
C HIS A 83 -8.03 4.00 -10.99
N ILE A 84 -7.34 2.90 -10.63
CA ILE A 84 -7.91 1.88 -9.75
C ILE A 84 -7.85 2.30 -8.28
N ILE A 85 -7.07 3.33 -7.94
CA ILE A 85 -6.96 3.80 -6.56
C ILE A 85 -8.26 4.47 -6.14
N LEU A 86 -8.85 3.97 -5.06
CA LEU A 86 -10.10 4.49 -4.53
C LEU A 86 -9.87 5.80 -3.79
N TYR A 87 -8.86 5.85 -2.92
CA TYR A 87 -8.48 7.03 -2.13
C TYR A 87 -7.14 6.83 -1.42
N ARG A 88 -6.51 7.93 -1.00
CA ARG A 88 -5.36 7.95 -0.09
C ARG A 88 -5.84 7.94 1.37
N ILE A 89 -5.16 7.18 2.23
CA ILE A 89 -5.45 7.13 3.67
C ILE A 89 -4.34 7.73 4.53
N GLY A 90 -3.14 7.91 3.99
CA GLY A 90 -2.04 8.51 4.73
C GLY A 90 -0.77 8.61 3.91
N ASN A 91 0.30 9.04 4.56
CA ASN A 91 1.66 9.07 4.03
C ASN A 91 2.62 8.62 5.13
N LEU A 92 3.58 7.76 4.77
CA LEU A 92 4.57 7.25 5.71
C LEU A 92 5.70 8.25 5.92
N ASN A 93 6.31 8.20 7.09
CA ASN A 93 7.50 8.98 7.38
C ASN A 93 8.72 8.50 6.58
N LYS A 94 9.66 9.42 6.31
CA LYS A 94 10.87 9.14 5.49
C LYS A 94 11.73 7.98 5.97
N VAL A 95 11.63 7.60 7.24
CA VAL A 95 12.37 6.46 7.82
C VAL A 95 11.90 5.12 7.24
N LYS A 96 10.65 5.05 6.74
CA LYS A 96 10.04 3.82 6.22
C LYS A 96 10.04 3.69 4.69
N ILE A 97 10.50 4.71 3.96
CA ILE A 97 10.36 4.80 2.49
C ILE A 97 11.70 4.85 1.77
#